data_AF-A0AAU5KG31-F1
#
_entry.id   AF-A0AAU5KG31-F1
#
_cell.length_a   1.000
_cell.length_b   1.000
_cell.length_c   1.000
_cell.angle_alpha   90.00
_cell.angle_beta   90.00
_cell.angle_gamma   90.00
#
_symmetry.space_group_name_H-M   'P 1'
#
loop_
_entity.id
_entity.type
_entity.pdbx_description
1 polymer ?
#
loop_
_entity_poly.entity_id
_entity_poly.type
_entity_poly.pdbx_seq_one_letter_code
_entity_poly.pdbx_strand_id
1 'polypeptide(L)'
;MEITGFGTDFLIDFSFGERVVRFIEAQRERWPSLYFGGVPVAESFGAEWQLEIDPDAKYSEILTFSSGAEMEEFWEDSGYSLDVNGEGPFSIFYQFHRSRIGARLQGIEAADHEVATAADGVELLMSEFFLVSLVTPADPAEDEFSRSVLADFRRVFEG
;
A
#
# COMPACT_ATOMS: atom_id res chain seq x y z
N MET A 1 13.57 3.63 -11.62
CA MET A 1 14.11 2.39 -11.03
C MET A 1 13.24 1.25 -11.53
N GLU A 2 13.81 0.12 -11.96
CA GLU A 2 12.99 -1.05 -12.29
C GLU A 2 12.56 -1.68 -10.97
N ILE A 3 11.24 -1.84 -10.77
CA ILE A 3 10.71 -2.43 -9.55
C ILE A 3 11.00 -3.93 -9.61
N THR A 4 11.85 -4.43 -8.70
CA THR A 4 12.22 -5.87 -8.65
C THR A 4 11.29 -6.71 -7.78
N GLY A 5 10.33 -6.09 -7.10
CA GLY A 5 9.38 -6.75 -6.21
C GLY A 5 8.07 -7.18 -6.89
N PHE A 6 7.16 -7.73 -6.08
CA PHE A 6 5.85 -8.20 -6.50
C PHE A 6 4.78 -7.16 -6.16
N GLY A 7 4.17 -6.58 -7.21
CA GLY A 7 3.11 -5.58 -7.09
C GLY A 7 1.72 -6.21 -6.93
N THR A 8 0.95 -5.69 -5.97
CA THR A 8 -0.50 -5.91 -5.87
C THR A 8 -1.20 -4.58 -6.08
N ASP A 9 -2.03 -4.50 -7.12
CA ASP A 9 -2.66 -3.25 -7.56
C ASP A 9 -4.07 -3.06 -7.00
N PHE A 10 -4.41 -1.82 -6.71
CA PHE A 10 -5.69 -1.39 -6.15
C PHE A 10 -6.20 -0.12 -6.83
N LEU A 11 -7.52 -0.02 -6.90
CA LEU A 11 -8.24 1.22 -7.18
C LEU A 11 -8.90 1.67 -5.88
N ILE A 12 -8.49 2.82 -5.36
CA ILE A 12 -8.93 3.32 -4.04
C ILE A 12 -9.58 4.69 -4.21
N ASP A 13 -10.66 4.94 -3.47
CA ASP A 13 -11.32 6.25 -3.48
C ASP A 13 -10.53 7.31 -2.70
N PHE A 14 -11.16 8.47 -2.48
CA PHE A 14 -10.56 9.59 -1.76
C PHE A 14 -10.18 9.27 -0.30
N SER A 15 -10.60 8.13 0.26
CA SER A 15 -10.22 7.72 1.62
C SER A 15 -8.77 7.25 1.73
N PHE A 16 -8.06 7.02 0.61
CA PHE A 16 -6.69 6.48 0.62
C PHE A 16 -5.75 7.20 1.60
N GLY A 17 -5.77 8.54 1.63
CA GLY A 17 -4.92 9.33 2.52
C GLY A 17 -5.17 9.09 4.02
N GLU A 18 -6.42 8.86 4.43
CA GLU A 18 -6.72 8.49 5.83
C GLU A 18 -6.28 7.05 6.12
N ARG A 19 -6.47 6.16 5.15
CA ARG A 19 -6.23 4.73 5.31
C ARG A 19 -4.74 4.43 5.38
N VAL A 20 -3.92 5.16 4.62
CA VAL A 20 -2.46 5.02 4.66
C VAL A 20 -1.87 5.48 6.00
N VAL A 21 -2.46 6.48 6.67
CA VAL A 21 -2.07 6.87 8.05
C VAL A 21 -2.22 5.70 9.00
N ARG A 22 -3.39 5.05 8.99
CA ARG A 22 -3.66 3.85 9.81
C ARG A 22 -2.71 2.70 9.45
N PHE A 23 -2.33 2.58 8.19
CA PHE A 23 -1.38 1.57 7.75
C PHE A 23 0.03 1.84 8.28
N ILE A 24 0.52 3.08 8.20
CA ILE A 24 1.82 3.48 8.77
C ILE A 24 1.83 3.19 10.28
N GLU A 25 0.73 3.48 10.99
CA GLU A 25 0.59 3.15 12.42
C GLU A 25 0.69 1.64 12.67
N ALA A 26 0.00 0.81 11.89
CA ALA A 26 0.08 -0.65 12.00
C ALA A 26 1.51 -1.17 11.72
N GLN A 27 2.22 -0.60 10.75
CA GLN A 27 3.61 -0.97 10.46
C GLN A 27 4.56 -0.54 11.57
N ARG A 28 4.28 0.57 12.26
CA ARG A 28 5.05 1.00 13.44
C ARG A 28 4.84 0.07 14.64
N GLU A 29 3.65 -0.51 14.79
CA GLU A 29 3.40 -1.53 15.81
C GLU A 29 4.16 -2.84 15.49
N ARG A 30 4.21 -3.22 14.21
CA ARG A 30 5.00 -4.36 13.71
C ARG A 30 6.50 -4.15 13.94
N TRP A 31 7.01 -2.97 13.56
CA TRP A 31 8.43 -2.62 13.64
C TRP A 31 8.62 -1.37 14.50
N PRO A 32 8.98 -1.52 15.79
CA PRO A 32 9.25 -0.37 16.66
C PRO A 32 10.37 0.55 16.18
N SER A 33 11.28 0.02 15.34
CA SER A 33 12.39 0.74 14.71
C SER A 33 12.11 1.12 13.24
N LEU A 34 10.84 1.10 12.80
CA LEU A 34 10.40 1.39 11.43
C LEU A 34 11.07 2.65 10.86
N TYR A 35 11.57 2.52 9.65
CA TYR A 35 11.96 3.61 8.77
C TYR A 35 10.84 3.85 7.76
N PHE A 36 10.50 5.12 7.59
CA PHE A 36 9.46 5.59 6.68
C PHE A 36 10.02 6.73 5.85
N GLY A 37 10.12 6.53 4.53
CA GLY A 37 10.77 7.49 3.63
C GLY A 37 12.30 7.57 3.84
N GLY A 38 12.94 6.45 4.19
CA GLY A 38 14.40 6.37 4.38
C GLY A 38 14.92 6.98 5.70
N VAL A 39 14.04 7.39 6.61
CA VAL A 39 14.39 7.94 7.94
C VAL A 39 13.54 7.29 9.03
N PRO A 40 13.96 7.32 10.31
CA PRO A 40 13.13 6.81 11.40
C PRO A 40 11.73 7.39 11.40
N VAL A 41 10.69 6.54 11.54
CA VAL A 41 9.28 6.98 11.48
C VAL A 41 8.93 8.07 12.50
N ALA A 42 9.63 8.10 13.64
CA ALA A 42 9.46 9.14 14.65
C ALA A 42 9.87 10.55 14.19
N GLU A 43 10.65 10.65 13.11
CA GLU A 43 11.11 11.91 12.52
C GLU A 43 10.25 12.34 11.33
N SER A 44 9.67 11.39 10.58
CA SER A 44 8.92 11.65 9.34
C SER A 44 7.40 11.54 9.47
N PHE A 45 6.88 10.96 10.54
CA PHE A 45 5.45 10.71 10.72
C PHE A 45 4.93 11.16 12.09
N GLY A 46 3.78 11.83 12.11
CA GLY A 46 3.16 12.36 13.31
C GLY A 46 1.74 12.84 13.06
N ALA A 47 1.12 13.45 14.07
CA ALA A 47 -0.30 13.83 14.05
C ALA A 47 -0.68 14.83 12.92
N GLU A 48 0.29 15.58 12.40
CA GLU A 48 0.10 16.55 11.32
C GLU A 48 0.42 15.97 9.93
N TRP A 49 0.92 14.72 9.87
CA TRP A 49 1.29 14.10 8.60
C TRP A 49 0.05 13.91 7.73
N GLN A 50 0.18 14.25 6.46
CA GLN A 50 -0.85 14.04 5.44
C GLN A 50 -0.20 13.51 4.18
N LEU A 51 -0.93 12.66 3.46
CA LEU A 51 -0.51 12.21 2.15
C LEU A 51 -0.42 13.40 1.21
N GLU A 52 0.75 13.61 0.59
CA GLU A 52 0.91 14.62 -0.44
C GLU A 52 0.19 14.18 -1.71
N ILE A 53 -0.59 15.09 -2.30
CA ILE A 53 -1.36 14.82 -3.52
C ILE A 53 -1.02 15.91 -4.53
N ASP A 54 -0.30 15.53 -5.58
CA ASP A 54 -0.11 16.36 -6.77
C ASP A 54 -0.99 15.82 -7.92
N PRO A 55 -2.10 16.51 -8.27
CA PRO A 55 -2.97 16.11 -9.38
C PRO A 55 -2.30 16.16 -10.75
N ASP A 56 -1.18 16.87 -10.88
CA ASP A 56 -0.43 17.04 -12.12
C ASP A 56 0.82 16.12 -12.18
N ALA A 57 1.01 15.26 -11.17
CA ALA A 57 2.11 14.31 -11.10
C ALA A 57 2.09 13.35 -12.30
N LYS A 58 3.20 13.35 -13.05
CA LYS A 58 3.38 12.46 -14.22
C LYS A 58 3.75 11.04 -13.85
N TYR A 59 4.30 10.86 -12.65
CA TYR A 59 4.78 9.58 -12.13
C TYR A 59 4.10 9.29 -10.80
N SER A 60 4.09 8.02 -10.42
CA SER A 60 3.63 7.63 -9.10
C SER A 60 4.56 8.19 -8.03
N GLU A 61 3.96 8.68 -6.95
CA GLU A 61 4.64 8.94 -5.70
C GLU A 61 4.89 7.62 -4.97
N ILE A 62 5.87 7.60 -4.06
CA ILE A 62 6.33 6.38 -3.39
C ILE A 62 6.40 6.60 -1.89
N LEU A 63 5.78 5.70 -1.14
CA LEU A 63 5.97 5.57 0.30
C LEU A 63 6.79 4.32 0.57
N THR A 64 7.90 4.45 1.29
CA THR A 64 8.86 3.38 1.50
C THR A 64 8.90 2.95 2.96
N PHE A 65 9.04 1.64 3.21
CA PHE A 65 8.99 1.05 4.54
C PHE A 65 10.12 0.02 4.70
N SER A 66 10.89 0.16 5.78
CA SER A 66 11.95 -0.78 6.17
C SER A 66 11.97 -0.92 7.71
N SER A 67 12.34 -2.10 8.22
CA SER A 67 12.24 -2.38 9.68
C SER A 67 13.25 -1.61 10.53
N GLY A 68 14.25 -1.01 9.91
CA GLY A 68 15.34 -0.26 10.53
C GLY A 68 16.44 0.09 9.52
N ALA A 69 17.49 0.76 10.00
CA ALA A 69 18.61 1.21 9.17
C ALA A 69 19.31 0.08 8.41
N GLU A 70 19.50 -1.09 9.04
CA GLU A 70 20.16 -2.24 8.39
C GLU A 70 19.37 -2.75 7.18
N MET A 71 18.03 -2.72 7.25
CA MET A 71 17.17 -3.12 6.13
C MET A 71 17.15 -2.05 5.04
N GLU A 72 17.26 -0.77 5.39
CA GLU A 72 17.40 0.33 4.42
C GLU A 72 18.71 0.19 3.63
N GLU A 73 19.83 -0.05 4.32
CA GLU A 73 21.13 -0.32 3.68
C GLU A 73 21.06 -1.57 2.79
N PHE A 74 20.45 -2.64 3.28
CA PHE A 74 20.24 -3.86 2.49
C PHE A 74 19.43 -3.59 1.21
N TRP A 75 18.44 -2.71 1.28
CA TRP A 75 17.59 -2.38 0.14
C TRP A 75 18.36 -1.67 -0.98
N GLU A 76 19.25 -0.74 -0.63
CA GLU A 76 20.08 -0.04 -1.61
C GLU A 76 20.92 -1.02 -2.46
N ASP A 77 21.39 -2.10 -1.83
CA ASP A 77 22.21 -3.12 -2.48
C ASP A 77 21.40 -4.22 -3.17
N SER A 78 20.26 -4.62 -2.59
CA SER A 78 19.56 -5.87 -2.93
C SER A 78 18.15 -5.67 -3.51
N GLY A 79 17.65 -4.44 -3.58
CA GLY A 79 16.29 -4.17 -4.03
C GLY A 79 15.23 -4.81 -3.12
N TYR A 80 14.06 -5.11 -3.69
CA TYR A 80 12.98 -5.81 -2.98
C TYR A 80 13.34 -7.29 -2.78
N SER A 81 14.05 -7.59 -1.71
CA SER A 81 14.49 -8.94 -1.35
C SER A 81 14.20 -9.23 0.13
N LEU A 82 14.08 -10.50 0.50
CA LEU A 82 14.01 -10.92 1.90
C LEU A 82 15.42 -11.02 2.50
N ASP A 83 15.54 -10.65 3.77
CA ASP A 83 16.73 -10.76 4.59
C ASP A 83 16.84 -12.17 5.23
N VAL A 84 17.83 -12.34 6.11
CA VAL A 84 18.06 -13.61 6.83
C VAL A 84 16.94 -14.00 7.80
N ASN A 85 16.08 -13.06 8.18
CA ASN A 85 14.94 -13.28 9.06
C ASN A 85 13.65 -13.56 8.27
N GLY A 86 13.69 -13.49 6.93
CA GLY A 86 12.52 -13.62 6.07
C GLY A 86 11.66 -12.37 6.04
N GLU A 87 12.22 -11.19 6.36
CA GLU A 87 11.56 -9.90 6.21
C GLU A 87 12.25 -9.07 5.13
N GLY A 88 11.58 -8.06 4.57
CA GLY A 88 12.21 -7.20 3.57
C GLY A 88 11.54 -5.85 3.43
N PRO A 89 12.20 -4.91 2.73
CA PRO A 89 11.62 -3.61 2.44
C PRO A 89 10.41 -3.77 1.52
N PHE A 90 9.43 -2.89 1.68
CA PHE A 90 8.28 -2.82 0.80
C PHE A 90 7.90 -1.36 0.54
N SER A 91 7.01 -1.14 -0.43
CA SER A 91 6.61 0.21 -0.81
C SER A 91 5.17 0.29 -1.28
N ILE A 92 4.59 1.46 -1.15
CA ILE A 92 3.32 1.81 -1.77
C ILE A 92 3.60 2.85 -2.85
N PHE A 93 3.34 2.48 -4.09
CA PHE A 93 3.29 3.42 -5.22
C PHE A 93 1.87 3.94 -5.34
N TYR A 94 1.68 5.24 -5.50
CA TYR A 94 0.35 5.80 -5.68
C TYR A 94 0.33 6.94 -6.68
N GLN A 95 -0.78 7.07 -7.39
CA GLN A 95 -1.04 8.19 -8.30
C GLN A 95 -2.50 8.61 -8.20
N PHE A 96 -2.72 9.90 -7.99
CA PHE A 96 -4.05 10.48 -7.92
C PHE A 96 -4.55 10.85 -9.32
N HIS A 97 -5.80 10.51 -9.62
CA HIS A 97 -6.44 10.84 -10.89
C HIS A 97 -7.77 11.56 -10.69
N ARG A 98 -7.88 12.75 -11.28
CA ARG A 98 -9.15 13.47 -11.48
C ARG A 98 -9.75 13.13 -12.84
N SER A 99 -10.17 11.89 -13.00
CA SER A 99 -10.78 11.41 -14.23
C SER A 99 -11.94 10.49 -13.95
N ARG A 100 -12.91 10.46 -14.86
CA ARG A 100 -14.02 9.52 -14.75
C ARG A 100 -13.52 8.12 -15.13
N ILE A 101 -13.59 7.18 -14.20
CA ILE A 101 -13.47 5.75 -14.47
C ILE A 101 -14.82 5.06 -14.25
N GLY A 102 -15.08 4.04 -15.05
CA GLY A 102 -16.25 3.19 -14.92
C GLY A 102 -15.88 1.74 -15.14
N ALA A 103 -16.43 0.85 -14.31
CA ALA A 103 -16.23 -0.58 -14.44
C ALA A 103 -17.52 -1.32 -14.08
N ARG A 104 -17.75 -2.46 -14.71
CA ARG A 104 -18.82 -3.37 -14.30
C ARG A 104 -18.25 -4.35 -13.28
N LEU A 105 -18.85 -4.35 -12.10
CA LEU A 105 -18.43 -5.15 -10.96
C LEU A 105 -18.67 -6.65 -11.20
N GLN A 106 -17.69 -7.47 -10.85
CA GLN A 106 -17.75 -8.93 -10.88
C GLN A 106 -16.88 -9.50 -9.75
N GLY A 107 -17.26 -10.66 -9.20
CA GLY A 107 -16.44 -11.36 -8.21
C GLY A 107 -16.23 -10.55 -6.93
N ILE A 108 -17.29 -9.91 -6.44
CA ILE A 108 -17.22 -8.95 -5.34
C ILE A 108 -17.03 -9.67 -4.01
N GLU A 109 -15.94 -9.33 -3.33
CA GLU A 109 -15.70 -9.68 -1.93
C GLU A 109 -16.26 -8.58 -1.03
N ALA A 110 -17.18 -8.93 -0.15
CA ALA A 110 -17.75 -8.02 0.85
C ALA A 110 -18.00 -8.76 2.17
N ALA A 111 -17.97 -8.02 3.28
CA ALA A 111 -18.26 -8.58 4.60
C ALA A 111 -19.69 -9.14 4.70
N ASP A 112 -20.63 -8.56 3.95
CA ASP A 112 -22.00 -9.01 3.83
C ASP A 112 -22.23 -9.65 2.46
N HIS A 113 -22.64 -10.92 2.46
CA HIS A 113 -22.92 -11.68 1.24
C HIS A 113 -24.12 -11.13 0.44
N GLU A 114 -25.12 -10.53 1.11
CA GLU A 114 -26.24 -9.89 0.43
C GLU A 114 -25.77 -8.68 -0.36
N VAL A 115 -24.84 -7.90 0.21
CA VAL A 115 -24.21 -6.76 -0.49
C VAL A 115 -23.40 -7.25 -1.69
N ALA A 116 -22.58 -8.29 -1.54
CA ALA A 116 -21.80 -8.85 -2.64
C ALA A 116 -22.71 -9.30 -3.81
N THR A 117 -23.81 -9.99 -3.50
CA THR A 117 -24.77 -10.47 -4.50
C THR A 117 -25.51 -9.33 -5.18
N ALA A 118 -25.92 -8.31 -4.43
CA ALA A 118 -26.61 -7.14 -4.97
C ALA A 118 -25.69 -6.24 -5.82
N ALA A 119 -24.39 -6.22 -5.52
CA ALA A 119 -23.39 -5.45 -6.25
C ALA A 119 -22.88 -6.14 -7.52
N ASP A 120 -23.03 -7.45 -7.65
CA ASP A 120 -22.59 -8.18 -8.84
C ASP A 120 -23.31 -7.65 -10.10
N GLY A 121 -22.52 -7.27 -11.11
CA GLY A 121 -23.01 -6.70 -12.36
C GLY A 121 -23.41 -5.22 -12.30
N VAL A 122 -23.29 -4.53 -11.15
CA VAL A 122 -23.50 -3.08 -11.01
C VAL A 122 -22.34 -2.29 -11.66
N GLU A 123 -22.62 -1.07 -12.13
CA GLU A 123 -21.60 -0.15 -12.61
C GLU A 123 -21.00 0.66 -11.45
N LEU A 124 -19.70 0.49 -11.20
CA LEU A 124 -18.92 1.39 -10.37
C LEU A 124 -18.55 2.62 -11.21
N LEU A 125 -18.81 3.81 -10.68
CA LEU A 125 -18.43 5.09 -11.28
C LEU A 125 -17.69 5.93 -10.26
N MET A 126 -16.48 6.37 -10.60
CA MET A 126 -15.66 7.25 -9.75
C MET A 126 -15.18 8.45 -10.56
N SER A 127 -15.14 9.62 -9.93
CA SER A 127 -14.63 10.87 -10.52
C SER A 127 -13.22 11.23 -10.04
N GLU A 128 -12.83 10.70 -8.89
CA GLU A 128 -11.53 10.88 -8.25
C GLU A 128 -11.12 9.57 -7.61
N PHE A 129 -9.91 9.12 -7.87
CA PHE A 129 -9.39 7.84 -7.37
C PHE A 129 -7.87 7.85 -7.31
N PHE A 130 -7.33 6.90 -6.57
CA PHE A 130 -5.92 6.55 -6.55
C PHE A 130 -5.73 5.21 -7.26
N LEU A 131 -4.75 5.16 -8.16
CA LEU A 131 -4.11 3.91 -8.54
C LEU A 131 -3.01 3.66 -7.53
N VAL A 132 -3.06 2.51 -6.86
CA VAL A 132 -2.14 2.16 -5.78
C VAL A 132 -1.54 0.80 -6.06
N SER A 133 -0.23 0.65 -5.92
CA SER A 133 0.45 -0.64 -5.99
C SER A 133 1.24 -0.87 -4.71
N LEU A 134 0.92 -1.92 -3.97
CA LEU A 134 1.72 -2.40 -2.85
C LEU A 134 2.77 -3.36 -3.41
N VAL A 135 4.04 -2.99 -3.32
CA VAL A 135 5.17 -3.78 -3.80
C VAL A 135 5.87 -4.44 -2.63
N THR A 136 5.91 -5.77 -2.65
CA THR A 136 6.52 -6.61 -1.60
C THR A 136 7.73 -7.39 -2.15
N PRO A 137 8.64 -7.87 -1.29
CA PRO A 137 9.86 -8.57 -1.72
C PRO A 137 9.62 -9.96 -2.35
N ALA A 138 8.50 -10.61 -2.05
CA ALA A 138 8.14 -11.91 -2.61
C ALA A 138 6.64 -11.98 -2.94
N ASP A 139 6.19 -13.01 -3.67
CA ASP A 139 4.79 -13.20 -4.00
C ASP A 139 3.95 -13.46 -2.72
N PRO A 140 2.96 -12.61 -2.37
CA PRO A 140 2.07 -12.83 -1.23
C PRO A 140 1.30 -14.17 -1.27
N ALA A 141 1.15 -14.80 -2.44
CA ALA A 141 0.56 -16.13 -2.54
C ALA A 141 1.49 -17.21 -1.95
N GLU A 142 2.80 -17.04 -2.06
CA GLU A 142 3.80 -18.06 -1.71
C GLU A 142 4.61 -17.72 -0.46
N ASP A 143 4.73 -16.45 -0.09
CA ASP A 143 5.55 -15.96 1.02
C ASP A 143 4.71 -15.44 2.21
N GLU A 144 5.10 -15.81 3.44
CA GLU A 144 4.37 -15.45 4.65
C GLU A 144 4.50 -13.96 5.00
N PHE A 145 5.70 -13.40 4.87
CA PHE A 145 5.96 -12.00 5.18
C PHE A 145 5.16 -11.09 4.24
N SER A 146 5.30 -11.27 2.94
CA SER A 146 4.62 -10.49 1.91
C SER A 146 3.09 -10.62 2.01
N ARG A 147 2.59 -11.81 2.33
CA ARG A 147 1.16 -12.03 2.65
C ARG A 147 0.70 -11.25 3.86
N SER A 148 1.50 -11.20 4.91
CA SER A 148 1.17 -10.48 6.13
C SER A 148 1.12 -8.96 5.90
N VAL A 149 2.04 -8.41 5.10
CA VAL A 149 2.04 -6.98 4.72
C VAL A 149 0.79 -6.65 3.91
N LEU A 150 0.45 -7.47 2.92
CA LEU A 150 -0.79 -7.34 2.14
C LEU A 150 -2.04 -7.42 3.02
N ALA A 151 -2.06 -8.32 4.00
CA ALA A 151 -3.18 -8.46 4.93
C ALA A 151 -3.34 -7.22 5.83
N ASP A 152 -2.25 -6.66 6.34
CA ASP A 152 -2.29 -5.41 7.11
C ASP A 152 -2.79 -4.24 6.25
N PHE A 153 -2.36 -4.18 4.99
CA PHE A 153 -2.83 -3.15 4.06
C PHE A 153 -4.31 -3.26 3.77
N ARG A 154 -4.85 -4.46 3.55
CA ARG A 154 -6.30 -4.67 3.37
C ARG A 154 -7.09 -4.32 4.62
N ARG A 155 -6.59 -4.70 5.79
CA ARG A 155 -7.27 -4.50 7.08
C ARG A 155 -7.59 -3.03 7.35
N VAL A 156 -6.76 -2.08 6.93
CA VAL A 156 -7.05 -0.66 7.19
C VAL A 156 -8.25 -0.13 6.41
N PHE A 157 -8.70 -0.84 5.37
CA PHE A 157 -9.91 -0.54 4.59
C PHE A 157 -11.15 -1.31 5.07
N GLU A 158 -10.96 -2.33 5.91
CA GLU A 158 -12.03 -2.98 6.65
C GLU A 158 -12.41 -2.02 7.80
N GLY A 159 -13.68 -1.63 7.87
CA GLY A 159 -14.18 -0.55 8.74
C GLY A 159 -13.99 -0.79 10.23
#